data_AF-A0A914XAV5-F1
#
_entry.id   AF-A0A914XAV5-F1
#
_cell.length_a   1.000
_cell.length_b   1.000
_cell.length_c   1.000
_cell.angle_alpha   90.00
_cell.angle_beta   90.00
_cell.angle_gamma   90.00
#
_symmetry.space_group_name_H-M   'P 1'
#
loop_
_entity.id
_entity.type
_entity.pdbx_description
1 polymer ?
#
loop_
_entity_poly.entity_id
_entity_poly.type
_entity_poly.pdbx_seq_one_letter_code
_entity_poly.pdbx_strand_id
1 'polypeptide(L)'
;MAAFSALGKLTILALAVWVLLLVYISGVLVKMQATPGGGSEGSGVAAEALQRIDQATKDIERLRKQNEDLKRLLVESSRNVADNLAADKDPSKHDSLLGHPKNIPRLGEKPTDILGKIQPAGAVYQVAHLSPQHDQLRRKVENGVLELFFHYSSQLRRLTKTARDAGPQNIPETEKAFKNAIDSTSAHFYALMADAQKLGEVDGAGTLRDRRLQNLTNLMQKRIKALQNPPDCANARKLLCNLNKGCGFGCQLHHVAYCFVIAYGTERTLILQNDGREWRYSSQGWTAAFLPVSDSCFDGPASANPWISIEGNKNHQVVSLPIVDGLSGRPPYLPQSFPKDLADDLVHLHGDPPAWFIGQFVSYLMRSSPKLEKWLGEAESRIRFGEGKRSVLIVVIAKAATRK
;
A
#
# COMPACT_ATOMS: atom_id res chain seq x y z
N MET A 1 43.16 42.46 48.64
CA MET A 1 42.52 43.22 47.54
C MET A 1 43.01 42.88 46.13
N ALA A 2 44.15 42.19 45.91
CA ALA A 2 44.66 41.90 44.56
C ALA A 2 43.92 40.77 43.80
N ALA A 3 43.40 39.75 44.51
CA ALA A 3 42.80 38.55 43.89
C ALA A 3 41.44 38.81 43.20
N PHE A 4 40.62 39.74 43.70
CA PHE A 4 39.35 40.12 43.07
C PHE A 4 39.54 40.85 41.73
N SER A 5 40.68 41.53 41.54
CA SER A 5 40.99 42.22 40.28
C SER A 5 41.39 41.27 39.14
N ALA A 6 41.97 40.12 39.47
CA ALA A 6 42.42 39.14 38.48
C ALA A 6 41.23 38.34 37.91
N LEU A 7 40.27 37.97 38.76
CA LEU A 7 39.06 37.25 38.35
C LEU A 7 38.18 38.11 37.42
N GLY A 8 38.02 39.40 37.74
CA GLY A 8 37.29 40.35 36.89
C GLY A 8 37.94 40.53 35.51
N LYS A 9 39.28 40.60 35.45
CA LYS A 9 40.03 40.69 34.18
C LYS A 9 39.89 39.43 33.33
N LEU A 10 39.88 38.25 33.94
CA LEU A 10 39.65 36.97 33.26
C LEU A 10 38.23 36.86 32.69
N THR A 11 37.21 37.30 33.43
CA THR A 11 35.83 37.32 32.93
C THR A 11 35.62 38.28 31.77
N ILE A 12 36.27 39.45 31.81
CA ILE A 12 36.22 40.44 30.72
C ILE A 12 36.93 39.89 29.47
N LEU A 13 38.08 39.21 29.64
CA LEU A 13 38.78 38.54 28.54
C LEU A 13 37.94 37.42 27.92
N ALA A 14 37.29 36.59 28.73
CA ALA A 14 36.42 35.52 28.24
C ALA A 14 35.23 36.07 27.45
N LEU A 15 34.59 37.14 27.93
CA LEU A 15 33.50 37.81 27.23
C LEU A 15 33.99 38.46 25.92
N ALA A 16 35.16 39.10 25.92
CA ALA A 16 35.74 39.69 24.72
C ALA A 16 36.05 38.63 23.65
N VAL A 17 36.60 37.48 24.04
CA VAL A 17 36.84 36.34 23.14
C VAL A 17 35.52 35.79 22.61
N TRP A 18 34.50 35.65 23.45
CA TRP A 18 33.19 35.15 23.03
C TRP A 18 32.50 36.10 22.02
N VAL A 19 32.56 37.41 22.24
CA VAL A 19 32.04 38.42 21.31
C VAL A 19 32.82 38.41 19.99
N LEU A 20 34.15 38.29 20.03
CA LEU A 20 34.97 38.15 18.82
C LEU A 20 34.63 36.88 18.04
N LEU A 21 34.32 35.78 18.72
CA LEU A 21 33.88 34.52 18.11
C LEU A 21 32.52 34.68 17.43
N LEU A 22 31.57 35.39 18.07
CA LEU A 22 30.28 35.71 17.47
C LEU A 22 30.41 36.64 16.26
N VAL A 23 31.27 37.66 16.33
CA VAL A 23 31.55 38.57 15.20
C VAL A 23 32.25 37.81 14.06
N TYR A 24 33.15 36.88 14.37
CA TYR A 24 33.78 36.03 13.38
C TYR A 24 32.79 35.09 12.70
N ILE A 25 31.95 34.39 13.47
CA ILE A 25 30.91 33.49 12.93
C ILE A 25 29.90 34.26 12.09
N SER A 26 29.45 35.43 12.55
CA SER A 26 28.54 36.28 11.79
C SER A 26 29.19 36.87 10.52
N GLY A 27 30.48 37.25 10.58
CA GLY A 27 31.26 37.66 9.42
C GLY A 27 31.47 36.53 8.40
N VAL A 28 31.65 35.29 8.85
CA VAL A 28 31.73 34.09 7.98
C VAL A 28 30.37 33.78 7.35
N LEU A 29 29.26 33.91 8.10
CA LEU A 29 27.90 33.75 7.57
C LEU A 29 27.56 34.82 6.52
N VAL A 30 27.93 36.08 6.76
CA VAL A 30 27.72 37.17 5.79
C VAL A 30 28.63 37.01 4.57
N LYS A 31 29.87 36.54 4.73
CA LYS A 31 30.74 36.21 3.59
C LYS A 31 30.26 35.00 2.78
N MET A 32 29.63 34.02 3.41
CA MET A 32 28.94 32.92 2.70
C MET A 32 27.71 33.41 1.91
N GLN A 33 27.08 34.51 2.33
CA GLN A 33 26.00 35.16 1.59
C GLN A 33 26.49 36.19 0.55
N ALA A 34 27.75 36.64 0.65
CA ALA A 34 28.31 37.72 -0.16
C ALA A 34 29.40 37.27 -1.16
N THR A 35 29.53 35.96 -1.44
CA THR A 35 30.27 35.50 -2.63
C THR A 35 29.42 35.70 -3.89
N PRO A 36 29.82 36.57 -4.83
CA PRO A 36 29.05 36.84 -6.02
C PRO A 36 29.29 35.74 -7.05
N GLY A 37 28.42 34.74 -7.06
CA GLY A 37 28.43 33.68 -8.07
C GLY A 37 27.72 32.42 -7.61
N GLY A 38 26.39 32.40 -7.71
CA GLY A 38 25.61 31.16 -7.66
C GLY A 38 24.24 31.26 -6.98
N GLY A 39 23.18 31.26 -7.80
CA GLY A 39 21.94 30.52 -7.48
C GLY A 39 20.87 31.22 -6.64
N SER A 40 19.86 31.75 -7.33
CA SER A 40 18.55 32.11 -6.78
C SER A 40 17.72 30.88 -6.40
N GLU A 41 18.07 30.17 -5.32
CA GLU A 41 17.28 29.00 -4.87
C GLU A 41 16.73 29.11 -3.44
N GLY A 42 17.22 30.04 -2.61
CA GLY A 42 16.75 30.18 -1.23
C GLY A 42 15.39 30.89 -1.06
N SER A 43 15.10 31.93 -1.85
CA SER A 43 13.85 32.69 -1.71
C SER A 43 12.66 32.07 -2.46
N GLY A 44 12.93 31.27 -3.50
CA GLY A 44 11.89 30.57 -4.26
C GLY A 44 11.25 29.43 -3.47
N VAL A 45 12.04 28.65 -2.72
CA VAL A 45 11.55 27.49 -1.96
C VAL A 45 10.67 27.91 -0.78
N ALA A 46 11.00 29.01 -0.10
CA ALA A 46 10.16 29.54 0.98
C ALA A 46 8.84 30.12 0.45
N ALA A 47 8.87 30.83 -0.68
CA ALA A 47 7.68 31.36 -1.34
C ALA A 47 6.78 30.24 -1.89
N GLU A 48 7.37 29.19 -2.48
CA GLU A 48 6.64 28.03 -2.99
C GLU A 48 6.03 27.19 -1.84
N ALA A 49 6.73 27.05 -0.71
CA ALA A 49 6.19 26.39 0.48
C ALA A 49 5.00 27.16 1.06
N LEU A 50 5.09 28.48 1.16
CA LEU A 50 3.98 29.34 1.60
C LEU A 50 2.79 29.27 0.64
N GLN A 51 3.03 29.24 -0.67
CA GLN A 51 1.97 29.13 -1.67
C GLN A 51 1.27 27.76 -1.63
N ARG A 52 2.02 26.68 -1.36
CA ARG A 52 1.43 25.33 -1.18
C ARG A 52 0.60 25.23 0.10
N ILE A 53 1.01 25.90 1.17
CA ILE A 53 0.24 25.97 2.41
C ILE A 53 -1.06 26.76 2.20
N ASP A 54 -1.02 27.90 1.51
CA ASP A 54 -2.22 28.70 1.18
C ASP A 54 -3.18 27.95 0.24
N GLN A 55 -2.65 27.16 -0.70
CA GLN A 55 -3.47 26.31 -1.55
C GLN A 55 -4.13 25.18 -0.74
N ALA A 56 -3.39 24.55 0.17
CA ALA A 56 -3.92 23.47 1.02
C ALA A 56 -5.01 23.96 1.98
N THR A 57 -4.89 25.17 2.54
CA THR A 57 -5.94 25.75 3.40
C THR A 57 -7.21 26.07 2.61
N LYS A 58 -7.09 26.63 1.39
CA LYS A 58 -8.22 26.86 0.48
C LYS A 58 -8.93 25.55 0.10
N ASP A 59 -8.18 24.49 -0.17
CA ASP A 59 -8.75 23.18 -0.51
C ASP A 59 -9.46 22.54 0.69
N ILE A 60 -8.93 22.70 1.91
CA ILE A 60 -9.60 22.26 3.15
C ILE A 60 -10.93 22.99 3.34
N GLU A 61 -10.96 24.31 3.11
CA GLU A 61 -12.16 25.11 3.25
C GLU A 61 -13.21 24.75 2.19
N ARG A 62 -12.77 24.47 0.95
CA ARG A 62 -13.62 23.94 -0.12
C ARG A 62 -14.22 22.58 0.25
N LEU A 63 -13.41 21.66 0.78
CA LEU A 63 -13.87 20.34 1.21
C LEU A 63 -14.85 20.41 2.39
N ARG A 64 -14.63 21.35 3.32
CA ARG A 64 -15.54 21.59 4.43
C ARG A 64 -16.90 22.09 3.92
N LYS A 65 -16.89 23.03 2.97
CA LYS A 65 -18.10 23.54 2.33
C LYS A 65 -18.85 22.43 1.57
N GLN A 66 -18.14 21.60 0.82
CA GLN A 66 -18.74 20.45 0.13
C GLN A 66 -19.36 19.45 1.11
N ASN A 67 -18.75 19.21 2.26
CA ASN A 67 -19.32 18.37 3.32
C ASN A 67 -20.58 18.97 3.95
N GLU A 68 -20.63 20.29 4.15
CA GLU A 68 -21.83 20.97 4.64
C GLU A 68 -22.95 20.96 3.59
N ASP A 69 -22.62 21.17 2.32
CA ASP A 69 -23.58 21.08 1.21
C ASP A 69 -24.14 19.66 1.07
N LEU A 70 -23.30 18.62 1.18
CA LEU A 70 -23.77 17.23 1.18
C LEU A 70 -24.72 16.95 2.34
N LYS A 71 -24.41 17.45 3.55
CA LYS A 71 -25.28 17.32 4.71
C LYS A 71 -26.61 18.03 4.51
N ARG A 72 -26.60 19.22 3.89
CA ARG A 72 -27.84 19.95 3.54
C ARG A 72 -28.67 19.16 2.53
N LEU A 73 -28.06 18.62 1.48
CA LEU A 73 -28.75 17.80 0.48
C LEU A 73 -29.35 16.52 1.09
N LEU A 74 -28.68 15.90 2.06
CA LEU A 74 -29.22 14.74 2.78
C LEU A 74 -30.42 15.12 3.66
N VAL A 75 -30.33 16.26 4.36
CA VAL A 75 -31.45 16.76 5.18
C VAL A 75 -32.62 17.16 4.28
N GLU A 76 -32.37 17.85 3.17
CA GLU A 76 -33.39 18.25 2.19
C GLU A 76 -34.03 17.03 1.53
N SER A 77 -33.25 16.03 1.13
CA SER A 77 -33.76 14.74 0.64
C SER A 77 -34.62 14.04 1.69
N SER A 78 -34.18 13.98 2.95
CA SER A 78 -34.96 13.37 4.04
C SER A 78 -36.26 14.13 4.33
N ARG A 79 -36.24 15.46 4.17
CA ARG A 79 -37.41 16.33 4.36
C ARG A 79 -38.37 16.22 3.18
N ASN A 80 -37.88 16.14 1.95
CA ASN A 80 -38.68 15.86 0.76
C ASN A 80 -39.35 14.48 0.85
N VAL A 81 -38.66 13.47 1.40
CA VAL A 81 -39.27 12.15 1.67
C VAL A 81 -40.37 12.29 2.73
N ALA A 82 -40.16 13.06 3.80
CA ALA A 82 -41.17 13.31 4.83
C ALA A 82 -42.38 14.11 4.33
N ASP A 83 -42.16 15.13 3.48
CA ASP A 83 -43.22 15.95 2.88
C ASP A 83 -44.01 15.16 1.82
N ASN A 84 -43.34 14.29 1.05
CA ASN A 84 -44.01 13.35 0.14
C ASN A 84 -44.85 12.30 0.89
N LEU A 85 -44.45 11.92 2.11
CA LEU A 85 -45.24 11.06 3.02
C LEU A 85 -46.41 11.83 3.68
N ALA A 86 -46.32 13.15 3.84
CA ALA A 86 -47.37 13.98 4.43
C ALA A 86 -48.40 14.49 3.41
N ALA A 87 -48.06 14.50 2.11
CA ALA A 87 -48.94 14.93 1.02
C ALA A 87 -49.89 13.83 0.51
N ASP A 88 -49.70 12.57 0.91
CA ASP A 88 -50.55 11.44 0.51
C ASP A 88 -51.73 11.27 1.51
N LYS A 89 -52.94 11.68 1.10
CA LYS A 89 -54.16 11.67 1.93
C LYS A 89 -54.99 10.38 1.77
N ASP A 90 -54.35 9.23 1.57
CA ASP A 90 -55.03 7.92 1.54
C ASP A 90 -54.45 6.98 2.62
N PRO A 91 -55.19 6.69 3.71
CA PRO A 91 -54.69 5.89 4.82
C PRO A 91 -54.59 4.38 4.53
N SER A 92 -54.83 3.92 3.29
CA SER A 92 -54.88 2.48 2.94
C SER A 92 -53.58 1.87 2.39
N LYS A 93 -52.46 2.61 2.31
CA LYS A 93 -51.15 2.10 1.83
C LYS A 93 -50.00 2.19 2.83
N HIS A 94 -50.28 2.43 4.11
CA HIS A 94 -49.26 2.78 5.10
C HIS A 94 -48.73 1.62 5.98
N ASP A 95 -48.72 0.37 5.50
CA ASP A 95 -48.25 -0.78 6.30
C ASP A 95 -47.29 -1.73 5.57
N SER A 96 -46.24 -1.19 4.92
CA SER A 96 -45.28 -2.04 4.17
C SER A 96 -43.80 -1.71 4.34
N LEU A 97 -43.40 -0.97 5.39
CA LEU A 97 -41.97 -0.68 5.58
C LEU A 97 -41.40 -0.92 6.98
N LEU A 98 -42.20 -1.33 7.97
CA LEU A 98 -41.70 -1.73 9.30
C LEU A 98 -42.51 -2.90 9.89
N GLY A 99 -42.36 -4.10 9.31
CA GLY A 99 -43.03 -5.31 9.77
C GLY A 99 -42.13 -6.25 10.58
N HIS A 100 -42.25 -6.20 11.90
CA HIS A 100 -41.83 -7.28 12.81
C HIS A 100 -42.82 -8.45 12.63
N PRO A 101 -42.42 -9.67 12.19
CA PRO A 101 -43.41 -10.69 11.87
C PRO A 101 -43.86 -11.43 13.13
N LYS A 102 -45.08 -11.13 13.58
CA LYS A 102 -45.86 -12.02 14.45
C LYS A 102 -46.90 -12.75 13.59
N ASN A 103 -46.88 -14.07 13.69
CA ASN A 103 -47.79 -15.08 13.13
C ASN A 103 -47.40 -15.72 11.78
N ILE A 104 -46.82 -16.90 11.96
CA ILE A 104 -46.47 -17.97 11.01
C ILE A 104 -47.74 -18.62 10.47
N PRO A 105 -47.94 -18.72 9.13
CA PRO A 105 -48.79 -19.75 8.56
C PRO A 105 -48.02 -21.08 8.55
N ARG A 106 -48.52 -22.09 9.26
CA ARG A 106 -48.08 -23.48 9.06
C ARG A 106 -48.59 -23.95 7.70
N LEU A 107 -47.71 -24.15 6.73
CA LEU A 107 -47.91 -25.12 5.66
C LEU A 107 -46.68 -25.99 5.56
N GLY A 108 -46.81 -27.22 6.04
CA GLY A 108 -46.00 -28.31 5.53
C GLY A 108 -46.58 -28.71 4.18
N GLU A 109 -45.76 -28.66 3.14
CA GLU A 109 -45.90 -29.48 1.93
C GLU A 109 -44.57 -29.47 1.16
N LYS A 110 -44.25 -30.62 0.57
CA LYS A 110 -42.91 -31.03 0.09
C LYS A 110 -42.44 -30.19 -1.12
N PRO A 111 -41.13 -29.92 -1.26
CA PRO A 111 -40.59 -29.27 -2.44
C PRO A 111 -40.32 -30.29 -3.55
N THR A 112 -41.33 -30.55 -4.38
CA THR A 112 -41.14 -31.09 -5.74
C THR A 112 -42.08 -30.34 -6.68
N ASP A 113 -41.62 -30.06 -7.89
CA ASP A 113 -42.33 -29.41 -9.00
C ASP A 113 -42.40 -27.88 -9.06
N ILE A 114 -41.25 -27.19 -9.08
CA ILE A 114 -41.03 -26.04 -9.99
C ILE A 114 -39.56 -26.05 -10.51
N LEU A 115 -39.11 -27.20 -11.03
CA LEU A 115 -37.85 -27.28 -11.79
C LEU A 115 -38.11 -27.92 -13.16
N GLY A 116 -38.92 -27.25 -13.97
CA GLY A 116 -39.22 -27.69 -15.32
C GLY A 116 -39.29 -26.50 -16.24
N LYS A 117 -38.30 -26.39 -17.13
CA LYS A 117 -38.20 -25.46 -18.27
C LYS A 117 -37.53 -24.12 -17.94
N ILE A 118 -36.20 -24.12 -18.00
CA ILE A 118 -35.35 -23.35 -18.94
C ILE A 118 -33.90 -23.77 -18.64
N GLN A 119 -33.32 -24.57 -19.53
CA GLN A 119 -31.87 -24.83 -19.58
C GLN A 119 -31.28 -23.98 -20.70
N PRO A 120 -30.16 -23.30 -20.42
CA PRO A 120 -29.00 -23.36 -21.30
C PRO A 120 -27.80 -23.96 -20.55
N ALA A 121 -26.88 -24.49 -21.35
CA ALA A 121 -25.82 -25.40 -20.98
C ALA A 121 -24.88 -24.91 -19.86
N GLY A 122 -24.63 -25.78 -18.89
CA GLY A 122 -23.25 -26.07 -18.47
C GLY A 122 -22.57 -25.16 -17.45
N ALA A 123 -23.25 -24.76 -16.38
CA ALA A 123 -22.60 -24.50 -15.08
C ALA A 123 -23.66 -24.53 -13.97
N VAL A 124 -23.85 -25.70 -13.34
CA VAL A 124 -24.54 -25.77 -12.06
C VAL A 124 -23.60 -25.11 -11.06
N TYR A 125 -23.83 -23.84 -10.71
CA TYR A 125 -23.34 -23.30 -9.45
C TYR A 125 -24.07 -24.07 -8.35
N GLN A 126 -23.49 -25.21 -7.93
CA GLN A 126 -23.82 -25.76 -6.64
C GLN A 126 -23.51 -24.65 -5.64
N VAL A 127 -24.54 -24.09 -5.02
CA VAL A 127 -24.35 -23.28 -3.81
C VAL A 127 -23.64 -24.23 -2.84
N ALA A 128 -22.34 -24.05 -2.68
CA ALA A 128 -21.57 -24.78 -1.69
C ALA A 128 -22.30 -24.53 -0.37
N HIS A 129 -22.88 -25.59 0.20
CA HIS A 129 -23.62 -25.49 1.44
C HIS A 129 -22.62 -25.05 2.52
N LEU A 130 -22.72 -23.78 2.96
CA LEU A 130 -21.89 -23.24 4.03
C LEU A 130 -21.99 -24.14 5.24
N SER A 131 -20.86 -24.42 5.90
CA SER A 131 -20.92 -25.28 7.08
C SER A 131 -21.62 -24.56 8.23
N PRO A 132 -22.19 -25.29 9.20
CA PRO A 132 -22.67 -24.70 10.45
C PRO A 132 -21.58 -23.86 11.16
N GLN A 133 -20.31 -24.24 11.00
CA GLN A 133 -19.16 -23.53 11.58
C GLN A 133 -18.98 -22.14 10.93
N HIS A 134 -19.15 -22.02 9.61
CA HIS A 134 -19.10 -20.74 8.93
C HIS A 134 -20.12 -19.76 9.52
N ASP A 135 -21.38 -20.18 9.61
CA ASP A 135 -22.45 -19.31 10.14
C ASP A 135 -22.30 -19.00 11.63
N GLN A 136 -21.77 -19.94 12.42
CA GLN A 136 -21.42 -19.68 13.82
C GLN A 136 -20.32 -18.63 13.95
N LEU A 137 -19.25 -18.72 13.14
CA LEU A 137 -18.17 -17.74 13.13
C LEU A 137 -18.65 -16.38 12.63
N ARG A 138 -19.46 -16.32 11.57
CA ARG A 138 -20.07 -15.09 11.07
C ARG A 138 -20.84 -14.36 12.19
N ARG A 139 -21.75 -15.05 12.86
CA ARG A 139 -22.52 -14.47 13.99
C ARG A 139 -21.61 -14.08 15.16
N LYS A 140 -20.56 -14.85 15.43
CA LYS A 140 -19.59 -14.53 16.48
C LYS A 140 -18.83 -13.23 16.20
N VAL A 141 -18.41 -13.02 14.95
CA VAL A 141 -17.77 -11.77 14.50
C VAL A 141 -18.75 -10.60 14.62
N GLU A 142 -19.99 -10.76 14.13
CA GLU A 142 -21.04 -9.74 14.24
C GLU A 142 -21.30 -9.34 15.70
N ASN A 143 -21.47 -10.33 16.58
CA ASN A 143 -21.62 -10.07 18.02
C ASN A 143 -20.37 -9.43 18.62
N GLY A 144 -19.18 -9.86 18.22
CA GLY A 144 -17.92 -9.29 18.68
C GLY A 144 -17.76 -7.81 18.35
N VAL A 145 -18.24 -7.37 17.18
CA VAL A 145 -18.29 -5.94 16.82
C VAL A 145 -19.20 -5.15 17.78
N LEU A 146 -20.40 -5.68 18.05
CA LEU A 146 -21.35 -5.05 18.97
C LEU A 146 -20.81 -4.97 20.39
N GLU A 147 -20.26 -6.08 20.90
CA GLU A 147 -19.66 -6.14 22.24
C GLU A 147 -18.47 -5.21 22.37
N LEU A 148 -17.60 -5.12 21.35
CA LEU A 148 -16.50 -4.16 21.33
C LEU A 148 -17.01 -2.72 21.41
N PHE A 149 -18.06 -2.38 20.67
CA PHE A 149 -18.68 -1.06 20.72
C PHE A 149 -19.27 -0.74 22.10
N PHE A 150 -20.01 -1.67 22.70
CA PHE A 150 -20.59 -1.48 24.04
C PHE A 150 -19.51 -1.40 25.11
N HIS A 151 -18.49 -2.25 25.04
CA HIS A 151 -17.35 -2.24 25.94
C HIS A 151 -16.62 -0.89 25.87
N TYR A 152 -16.23 -0.47 24.66
CA TYR A 152 -15.56 0.81 24.42
C TYR A 152 -16.37 1.99 24.97
N SER A 153 -17.66 2.05 24.65
CA SER A 153 -18.58 3.08 25.14
C SER A 153 -18.67 3.11 26.67
N SER A 154 -18.70 1.93 27.31
CA SER A 154 -18.72 1.79 28.77
C SER A 154 -17.41 2.26 29.39
N GLN A 155 -16.26 1.87 28.83
CA GLN A 155 -14.94 2.31 29.30
C GLN A 155 -14.79 3.83 29.21
N LEU A 156 -15.19 4.45 28.10
CA LEU A 156 -15.14 5.91 27.97
C LEU A 156 -15.95 6.61 29.06
N ARG A 157 -17.19 6.17 29.31
CA ARG A 157 -18.03 6.76 30.37
C ARG A 157 -17.39 6.60 31.76
N ARG A 158 -16.78 5.44 32.03
CA ARG A 158 -16.05 5.20 33.28
C ARG A 158 -14.84 6.10 33.41
N LEU A 159 -14.05 6.26 32.35
CA LEU A 159 -12.90 7.17 32.34
C LEU A 159 -13.31 8.62 32.57
N THR A 160 -14.38 9.08 31.92
CA THR A 160 -14.91 10.43 32.17
C THR A 160 -15.33 10.61 33.62
N LYS A 161 -15.97 9.60 34.22
CA LYS A 161 -16.36 9.62 35.62
C LYS A 161 -15.13 9.63 36.54
N THR A 162 -14.17 8.72 36.34
CA THR A 162 -12.93 8.65 37.13
C THR A 162 -12.14 9.95 37.05
N ALA A 163 -11.99 10.54 35.86
CA ALA A 163 -11.29 11.81 35.70
C ALA A 163 -12.01 12.97 36.41
N ARG A 164 -13.35 12.98 36.42
CA ARG A 164 -14.14 13.96 37.18
C ARG A 164 -13.98 13.77 38.69
N ASP A 165 -14.08 12.53 39.17
CA ASP A 165 -14.09 12.19 40.60
C ASP A 165 -12.70 12.31 41.25
N ALA A 166 -11.63 11.97 40.52
CA ALA A 166 -10.25 12.03 41.00
C ALA A 166 -9.71 13.46 41.14
N GLY A 167 -10.29 14.42 40.39
CA GLY A 167 -9.83 15.81 40.35
C GLY A 167 -8.43 15.99 39.72
N PRO A 168 -7.92 17.24 39.63
CA PRO A 168 -6.65 17.53 38.95
C PRO A 168 -5.40 16.92 39.61
N GLN A 169 -5.51 16.50 40.87
CA GLN A 169 -4.38 16.13 41.72
C GLN A 169 -4.08 14.63 41.74
N ASN A 170 -4.99 13.79 41.24
CA ASN A 170 -4.85 12.32 41.30
C ASN A 170 -4.69 11.71 39.89
N ILE A 171 -3.66 12.25 39.20
CA ILE A 171 -3.23 11.83 37.86
C ILE A 171 -2.88 10.33 37.79
N PRO A 172 -2.19 9.72 38.78
CA PRO A 172 -1.80 8.30 38.70
C PRO A 172 -3.00 7.33 38.63
N GLU A 173 -4.10 7.64 39.34
CA GLU A 173 -5.31 6.82 39.29
C GLU A 173 -6.01 6.92 37.93
N THR A 174 -6.08 8.13 37.38
CA THR A 174 -6.66 8.37 36.05
C THR A 174 -5.82 7.70 34.96
N GLU A 175 -4.50 7.78 35.04
CA GLU A 175 -3.57 7.10 34.13
C GLU A 175 -3.73 5.58 34.19
N LYS A 176 -3.82 5.01 35.40
CA LYS A 176 -4.07 3.57 35.58
C LYS A 176 -5.42 3.15 34.97
N ALA A 177 -6.47 3.91 35.19
CA ALA A 177 -7.78 3.64 34.60
C ALA A 177 -7.73 3.67 33.07
N PHE A 178 -7.05 4.68 32.50
CA PHE A 178 -6.85 4.83 31.06
C PHE A 178 -6.08 3.64 30.46
N LYS A 179 -4.98 3.24 31.11
CA LYS A 179 -4.20 2.07 30.71
C LYS A 179 -5.04 0.79 30.71
N ASN A 180 -5.81 0.55 31.77
CA ASN A 180 -6.67 -0.62 31.86
C ASN A 180 -7.76 -0.63 30.77
N ALA A 181 -8.33 0.53 30.45
CA ALA A 181 -9.30 0.65 29.36
C ALA A 181 -8.69 0.35 28.00
N ILE A 182 -7.46 0.83 27.73
CA ILE A 182 -6.71 0.49 26.51
C ILE A 182 -6.42 -1.01 26.45
N ASP A 183 -5.85 -1.57 27.51
CA ASP A 183 -5.44 -2.98 27.55
C ASP A 183 -6.67 -3.89 27.35
N SER A 184 -7.80 -3.58 28.00
CA SER A 184 -9.05 -4.34 27.85
C SER A 184 -9.69 -4.18 26.47
N THR A 185 -9.73 -2.97 25.92
CA THR A 185 -10.25 -2.72 24.56
C THR A 185 -9.40 -3.42 23.51
N SER A 186 -8.08 -3.38 23.66
CA SER A 186 -7.13 -4.05 22.76
C SER A 186 -7.33 -5.56 22.78
N ALA A 187 -7.52 -6.17 23.95
CA ALA A 187 -7.80 -7.58 24.07
C ALA A 187 -9.08 -7.99 23.31
N HIS A 188 -10.17 -7.22 23.43
CA HIS A 188 -11.41 -7.47 22.68
C HIS A 188 -11.20 -7.31 21.17
N PHE A 189 -10.48 -6.28 20.74
CA PHE A 189 -10.14 -6.06 19.34
C PHE A 189 -9.35 -7.24 18.77
N TYR A 190 -8.32 -7.73 19.47
CA TYR A 190 -7.54 -8.87 19.01
C TYR A 190 -8.34 -10.17 18.97
N ALA A 191 -9.26 -10.38 19.92
CA ALA A 191 -10.18 -11.52 19.89
C ALA A 191 -11.10 -11.47 18.65
N LEU A 192 -11.67 -10.30 18.35
CA LEU A 192 -12.48 -10.08 17.15
C LEU A 192 -11.67 -10.34 15.87
N MET A 193 -10.45 -9.81 15.78
CA MET A 193 -9.56 -10.02 14.64
C MET A 193 -9.21 -11.50 14.45
N ALA A 194 -8.98 -12.24 15.53
CA ALA A 194 -8.71 -13.68 15.46
C ALA A 194 -9.93 -14.47 14.96
N ASP A 195 -11.14 -14.10 15.38
CA ASP A 195 -12.37 -14.72 14.89
C ASP A 195 -12.66 -14.35 13.42
N ALA A 196 -12.40 -13.10 13.02
CA ALA A 196 -12.50 -12.66 11.62
C ALA A 196 -11.50 -13.40 10.72
N GLN A 197 -10.27 -13.62 11.20
CA GLN A 197 -9.28 -14.43 10.48
C GLN A 197 -9.76 -15.88 10.34
N LYS A 198 -10.28 -16.50 11.40
CA LYS A 198 -10.84 -17.87 11.33
C LYS A 198 -11.99 -17.97 10.34
N LEU A 199 -12.85 -16.96 10.25
CA LEU A 199 -13.93 -16.93 9.27
C LEU A 199 -13.39 -16.97 7.83
N GLY A 200 -12.25 -16.33 7.55
CA GLY A 200 -11.60 -16.40 6.24
C GLY A 200 -10.97 -17.76 5.90
N GLU A 201 -10.82 -18.66 6.88
CA GLU A 201 -10.16 -19.96 6.75
C GLU A 201 -11.14 -21.14 6.75
N VAL A 202 -12.37 -20.93 7.23
CA VAL A 202 -13.40 -21.99 7.37
C VAL A 202 -13.76 -22.60 6.02
N ASP A 203 -14.28 -23.82 6.02
CA ASP A 203 -14.71 -24.56 4.83
C ASP A 203 -13.60 -24.74 3.77
N GLY A 204 -12.34 -24.69 4.22
CA GLY A 204 -11.17 -24.81 3.33
C GLY A 204 -10.93 -23.57 2.47
N ALA A 205 -11.61 -22.45 2.75
CA ALA A 205 -11.49 -21.21 1.97
C ALA A 205 -10.04 -20.70 1.91
N GLY A 206 -9.28 -20.81 3.01
CA GLY A 206 -7.87 -20.42 3.02
C GLY A 206 -6.99 -21.26 2.11
N THR A 207 -7.10 -22.59 2.19
CA THR A 207 -6.36 -23.50 1.31
C THR A 207 -6.74 -23.30 -0.16
N LEU A 208 -8.01 -23.04 -0.45
CA LEU A 208 -8.46 -22.72 -1.80
C LEU A 208 -7.87 -21.40 -2.30
N ARG A 209 -7.88 -20.36 -1.45
CA ARG A 209 -7.30 -19.04 -1.75
C ARG A 209 -5.81 -19.14 -2.05
N ASP A 210 -5.05 -19.85 -1.21
CA ASP A 210 -3.61 -20.07 -1.41
C ASP A 210 -3.33 -20.80 -2.73
N ARG A 211 -4.07 -21.88 -3.01
CA ARG A 211 -3.91 -22.63 -4.26
C ARG A 211 -4.21 -21.77 -5.49
N ARG A 212 -5.29 -20.98 -5.46
CA ARG A 212 -5.67 -20.11 -6.59
C ARG A 212 -4.64 -18.99 -6.79
N LEU A 213 -4.17 -18.34 -5.73
CA LEU A 213 -3.11 -17.33 -5.81
C LEU A 213 -1.78 -17.92 -6.32
N GLN A 214 -1.44 -19.15 -5.94
CA GLN A 214 -0.27 -19.84 -6.48
C GLN A 214 -0.43 -20.12 -7.97
N ASN A 215 -1.61 -20.55 -8.42
CA ASN A 215 -1.87 -20.77 -9.84
C ASN A 215 -1.75 -19.48 -10.66
N LEU A 216 -2.25 -18.35 -10.15
CA LEU A 216 -2.10 -17.03 -10.77
C LEU A 216 -0.64 -16.59 -10.82
N THR A 217 0.11 -16.82 -9.74
CA THR A 217 1.57 -16.57 -9.69
C THR A 217 2.27 -17.39 -10.76
N ASN A 218 2.01 -18.70 -10.84
CA ASN A 218 2.61 -19.58 -11.85
C ASN A 218 2.28 -19.13 -13.28
N LEU A 219 1.03 -18.73 -13.54
CA LEU A 219 0.61 -18.18 -14.82
C LEU A 219 1.39 -16.91 -15.16
N MET A 220 1.48 -15.95 -14.23
CA MET A 220 2.17 -14.69 -14.44
C MET A 220 3.67 -14.89 -14.64
N GLN A 221 4.33 -15.68 -13.79
CA GLN A 221 5.75 -16.00 -13.93
C GLN A 221 6.04 -16.70 -15.26
N LYS A 222 5.14 -17.59 -15.74
CA LYS A 222 5.23 -18.20 -17.06
C LYS A 222 5.14 -17.17 -18.19
N ARG A 223 4.19 -16.24 -18.13
CA ARG A 223 4.04 -15.17 -19.13
C ARG A 223 5.26 -14.25 -19.16
N ILE A 224 5.75 -13.83 -17.99
CA ILE A 224 6.96 -13.00 -17.86
C ILE A 224 8.17 -13.73 -18.43
N LYS A 225 8.37 -15.00 -18.07
CA LYS A 225 9.48 -15.81 -18.59
C LYS A 225 9.41 -15.97 -20.10
N ALA A 226 8.23 -16.22 -20.66
CA ALA A 226 8.07 -16.33 -22.11
C ALA A 226 8.40 -15.02 -22.84
N LEU A 227 7.91 -13.89 -22.32
CA LEU A 227 8.23 -12.55 -22.86
C LEU A 227 9.74 -12.24 -22.81
N GLN A 228 10.39 -12.61 -21.71
CA GLN A 228 11.80 -12.33 -21.53
C GLN A 228 12.71 -13.21 -22.37
N ASN A 229 12.24 -14.37 -22.84
CA ASN A 229 13.07 -15.36 -23.53
C ASN A 229 12.55 -15.61 -24.96
N PRO A 230 12.66 -14.63 -25.87
CA PRO A 230 12.28 -14.83 -27.25
C PRO A 230 13.19 -15.90 -27.91
N PRO A 231 12.67 -16.67 -28.87
CA PRO A 231 13.46 -17.65 -29.61
C PRO A 231 14.52 -17.00 -30.52
N ASP A 232 14.23 -15.79 -31.02
CA ASP A 232 15.15 -14.99 -31.82
C ASP A 232 15.34 -13.62 -31.15
N CYS A 233 16.43 -13.49 -30.38
CA CYS A 233 16.76 -12.23 -29.72
C CYS A 233 17.08 -11.12 -30.72
N ALA A 234 17.71 -11.41 -31.86
CA ALA A 234 18.10 -10.39 -32.83
C ALA A 234 16.88 -9.64 -33.36
N ASN A 235 15.81 -10.37 -33.68
CA ASN A 235 14.59 -9.81 -34.24
C ASN A 235 13.52 -9.43 -33.19
N ALA A 236 13.66 -9.86 -31.93
CA ALA A 236 12.73 -9.51 -30.86
C ALA A 236 12.57 -7.99 -30.67
N ARG A 237 11.34 -7.57 -30.34
CA ARG A 237 11.05 -6.20 -29.90
C ARG A 237 11.57 -6.02 -28.49
N LYS A 238 12.32 -4.95 -28.25
CA LYS A 238 13.04 -4.70 -26.99
C LYS A 238 12.62 -3.38 -26.37
N LEU A 239 12.61 -3.35 -25.04
CA LEU A 239 12.51 -2.14 -24.25
C LEU A 239 13.76 -2.02 -23.39
N LEU A 240 14.55 -0.99 -23.66
CA LEU A 240 15.78 -0.70 -22.94
C LEU A 240 15.46 0.16 -21.70
N CYS A 241 15.96 -0.27 -20.55
CA CYS A 241 15.80 0.41 -19.27
C CYS A 241 17.16 0.64 -18.61
N ASN A 242 17.42 1.87 -18.18
CA ASN A 242 18.65 2.20 -17.46
C ASN A 242 18.42 2.10 -15.95
N LEU A 243 19.07 1.11 -15.31
CA LEU A 243 18.96 0.85 -13.88
C LEU A 243 19.44 2.02 -12.99
N ASN A 244 20.40 2.84 -13.44
CA ASN A 244 21.13 3.78 -12.57
C ASN A 244 20.41 5.13 -12.35
N LYS A 245 19.10 5.11 -12.08
CA LYS A 245 18.34 6.29 -11.66
C LYS A 245 18.96 6.92 -10.41
N GLY A 246 18.94 8.25 -10.31
CA GLY A 246 19.50 9.05 -9.20
C GLY A 246 18.78 8.91 -7.86
N CYS A 247 18.70 7.71 -7.29
CA CYS A 247 18.07 7.43 -6.00
C CYS A 247 18.58 6.12 -5.37
N GLY A 248 18.03 5.73 -4.22
CA GLY A 248 18.43 4.51 -3.51
C GLY A 248 17.94 3.20 -4.16
N PHE A 249 18.43 2.05 -3.66
CA PHE A 249 18.16 0.70 -4.19
C PHE A 249 16.67 0.42 -4.41
N GLY A 250 15.82 0.64 -3.41
CA GLY A 250 14.37 0.38 -3.54
C GLY A 250 13.71 1.23 -4.62
N CYS A 251 14.12 2.49 -4.77
CA CYS A 251 13.64 3.37 -5.83
C CYS A 251 14.11 2.91 -7.22
N GLN A 252 15.35 2.45 -7.34
CA GLN A 252 15.88 1.88 -8.59
C GLN A 252 15.19 0.56 -8.96
N LEU A 253 14.92 -0.30 -7.97
CA LEU A 253 14.16 -1.53 -8.18
C LEU A 253 12.73 -1.25 -8.66
N HIS A 254 12.04 -0.28 -8.05
CA HIS A 254 10.73 0.18 -8.54
C HIS A 254 10.82 0.78 -9.95
N HIS A 255 11.91 1.47 -10.29
CA HIS A 255 12.13 1.95 -11.66
C HIS A 255 12.25 0.78 -12.66
N VAL A 256 13.01 -0.27 -12.34
CA VAL A 256 13.09 -1.45 -13.22
C VAL A 256 11.75 -2.17 -13.31
N ALA A 257 11.02 -2.32 -12.19
CA ALA A 257 9.68 -2.92 -12.20
C ALA A 257 8.70 -2.12 -13.09
N TYR A 258 8.75 -0.78 -13.02
CA TYR A 258 7.99 0.11 -13.93
C TYR A 258 8.35 -0.14 -15.40
N CYS A 259 9.64 -0.20 -15.74
CA CYS A 259 10.08 -0.52 -17.10
C CYS A 259 9.54 -1.88 -17.54
N PHE A 260 9.56 -2.86 -16.64
CA PHE A 260 9.13 -4.22 -16.93
C PHE A 260 7.62 -4.32 -17.17
N VAL A 261 6.80 -3.61 -16.39
CA VAL A 261 5.36 -3.58 -16.59
C VAL A 261 5.01 -2.97 -17.95
N ILE A 262 5.69 -1.90 -18.36
CA ILE A 262 5.50 -1.31 -19.70
C ILE A 262 6.01 -2.24 -20.79
N ALA A 263 7.15 -2.90 -20.59
CA ALA A 263 7.68 -3.90 -21.51
C ALA A 263 6.66 -5.04 -21.70
N TYR A 264 6.05 -5.50 -20.62
CA TYR A 264 4.99 -6.50 -20.64
C TYR A 264 3.75 -6.03 -21.40
N GLY A 265 3.22 -4.85 -21.10
CA GLY A 265 2.05 -4.31 -21.79
C GLY A 265 2.30 -3.96 -23.27
N THR A 266 3.54 -3.76 -23.67
CA THR A 266 3.92 -3.46 -25.07
C THR A 266 4.49 -4.65 -25.83
N GLU A 267 4.51 -5.83 -25.21
CA GLU A 267 5.05 -7.08 -25.75
C GLU A 267 6.51 -6.92 -26.21
N ARG A 268 7.33 -6.32 -25.35
CA ARG A 268 8.75 -6.11 -25.56
C ARG A 268 9.55 -6.86 -24.50
N THR A 269 10.63 -7.50 -24.90
CA THR A 269 11.62 -8.04 -23.97
C THR A 269 12.33 -6.87 -23.27
N LEU A 270 12.31 -6.87 -21.94
CA LEU A 270 13.04 -5.90 -21.12
C LEU A 270 14.54 -6.20 -21.19
N ILE A 271 15.32 -5.18 -21.53
CA ILE A 271 16.78 -5.21 -21.51
C ILE A 271 17.27 -4.18 -20.50
N LEU A 272 18.11 -4.60 -19.56
CA LEU A 272 18.84 -3.67 -18.70
C LEU A 272 20.04 -3.15 -19.47
N GLN A 273 20.16 -1.83 -19.59
CA GLN A 273 21.27 -1.21 -20.30
C GLN A 273 22.60 -1.67 -19.71
N ASN A 274 23.47 -2.21 -20.57
CA ASN A 274 24.80 -2.71 -20.22
C ASN A 274 24.79 -3.72 -19.05
N ASP A 275 23.73 -4.53 -18.90
CA ASP A 275 23.51 -5.44 -17.74
C ASP A 275 23.59 -4.74 -16.37
N GLY A 276 23.39 -3.42 -16.35
CA GLY A 276 23.60 -2.59 -15.18
C GLY A 276 25.06 -2.46 -14.76
N ARG A 277 26.06 -2.68 -15.62
CA ARG A 277 27.50 -2.52 -15.27
C ARG A 277 27.86 -1.11 -14.77
N GLU A 278 27.06 -0.11 -15.10
CA GLU A 278 27.18 1.28 -14.61
C GLU A 278 26.47 1.51 -13.28
N TRP A 279 25.97 0.46 -12.64
CA TRP A 279 25.17 0.57 -11.42
C TRP A 279 26.02 0.95 -10.21
N ARG A 280 25.62 2.03 -9.53
CA ARG A 280 26.33 2.57 -8.36
C ARG A 280 26.50 1.60 -7.19
N TYR A 281 25.64 0.58 -7.09
CA TYR A 281 25.69 -0.39 -5.99
C TYR A 281 26.64 -1.55 -6.25
N SER A 282 27.01 -1.80 -7.50
CA SER A 282 27.89 -2.92 -7.85
C SER A 282 28.52 -2.71 -9.22
N SER A 283 29.86 -2.70 -9.26
CA SER A 283 30.63 -2.72 -10.52
C SER A 283 30.45 -4.01 -11.33
N GLN A 284 29.98 -5.08 -10.70
CA GLN A 284 29.59 -6.34 -11.37
C GLN A 284 28.18 -6.28 -11.96
N GLY A 285 27.51 -5.13 -11.86
CA GLY A 285 26.17 -4.89 -12.36
C GLY A 285 25.08 -5.69 -11.65
N TRP A 286 23.95 -5.85 -12.33
CA TRP A 286 22.76 -6.51 -11.79
C TRP A 286 23.04 -7.95 -11.33
N THR A 287 23.84 -8.67 -12.12
CA THR A 287 24.14 -10.09 -11.91
C THR A 287 25.02 -10.38 -10.70
N ALA A 288 25.53 -9.34 -10.04
CA ALA A 288 26.25 -9.48 -8.78
C ALA A 288 25.39 -10.07 -7.66
N ALA A 289 24.09 -9.76 -7.67
CA ALA A 289 23.13 -10.16 -6.64
C ALA A 289 21.98 -11.00 -7.20
N PHE A 290 21.55 -10.75 -8.43
CA PHE A 290 20.35 -11.38 -9.00
C PHE A 290 20.67 -12.17 -10.27
N LEU A 291 19.75 -13.02 -10.71
CA LEU A 291 19.84 -13.63 -12.04
C LEU A 291 19.62 -12.59 -13.14
N PRO A 292 20.17 -12.81 -14.34
CA PRO A 292 19.84 -12.00 -15.50
C PRO A 292 18.33 -11.95 -15.74
N VAL A 293 17.85 -10.83 -16.30
CA VAL A 293 16.41 -10.65 -16.56
C VAL A 293 15.90 -11.55 -17.69
N SER A 294 16.77 -11.94 -18.62
CA SER A 294 16.52 -12.92 -19.67
C SER A 294 17.55 -14.04 -19.58
N ASP A 295 17.21 -15.24 -20.02
CA ASP A 295 18.14 -16.37 -20.20
C ASP A 295 18.61 -16.49 -21.67
N SER A 296 17.91 -15.87 -22.63
CA SER A 296 18.18 -16.00 -24.08
C SER A 296 18.44 -14.69 -24.82
N CYS A 297 18.19 -13.53 -24.19
CA CYS A 297 18.28 -12.23 -24.87
C CYS A 297 18.87 -11.14 -23.97
N PHE A 298 20.17 -10.93 -24.12
CA PHE A 298 20.98 -10.01 -23.31
C PHE A 298 21.49 -8.80 -24.10
N ASP A 299 21.48 -8.89 -25.44
CA ASP A 299 22.08 -7.90 -26.30
C ASP A 299 21.29 -6.58 -26.22
N GLY A 300 21.87 -5.62 -25.51
CA GLY A 300 21.54 -4.20 -25.64
C GLY A 300 21.99 -3.71 -27.01
N PRO A 301 21.09 -3.41 -27.96
CA PRO A 301 21.48 -2.88 -29.26
C PRO A 301 22.17 -1.53 -29.07
N ALA A 302 23.13 -1.22 -29.95
CA ALA A 302 23.92 0.01 -29.88
C ALA A 302 23.09 1.31 -30.03
N SER A 303 21.89 1.21 -30.62
CA SER A 303 20.96 2.33 -30.78
C SER A 303 19.54 1.93 -30.37
N ALA A 304 18.82 2.87 -29.75
CA ALA A 304 17.44 2.71 -29.33
C ALA A 304 16.66 4.00 -29.60
N ASN A 305 15.40 3.87 -30.04
CA ASN A 305 14.54 5.03 -30.26
C ASN A 305 13.99 5.52 -28.92
N PRO A 306 13.94 6.83 -28.65
CA PRO A 306 13.33 7.32 -27.43
C PRO A 306 11.84 6.96 -27.36
N TRP A 307 11.32 6.73 -26.16
CA TRP A 307 9.89 6.63 -25.93
C TRP A 307 9.17 7.93 -26.29
N ILE A 308 8.03 7.81 -26.97
CA ILE A 308 7.13 8.87 -27.38
C ILE A 308 5.71 8.52 -26.89
N SER A 309 5.18 7.39 -27.33
CA SER A 309 3.87 6.84 -26.97
C SER A 309 3.74 5.41 -27.50
N ILE A 310 2.68 4.69 -27.12
CA ILE A 310 2.41 3.34 -27.66
C ILE A 310 2.34 3.36 -29.19
N GLU A 311 1.56 4.28 -29.77
CA GLU A 311 1.39 4.35 -31.22
C GLU A 311 2.66 4.88 -31.90
N GLY A 312 3.27 5.93 -31.34
CA GLY A 312 4.50 6.52 -31.88
C GLY A 312 5.69 5.54 -31.89
N ASN A 313 5.70 4.57 -30.98
CA ASN A 313 6.74 3.54 -30.93
C ASN A 313 6.34 2.20 -31.54
N LYS A 314 5.17 2.08 -32.19
CA LYS A 314 4.65 0.80 -32.70
C LYS A 314 5.63 0.08 -33.63
N ASN A 315 6.21 0.79 -34.60
CA ASN A 315 7.10 0.22 -35.62
C ASN A 315 8.57 0.16 -35.20
N HIS A 316 8.93 0.71 -34.04
CA HIS A 316 10.31 0.68 -33.55
C HIS A 316 10.62 -0.67 -32.90
N GLN A 317 11.65 -1.37 -33.37
CA GLN A 317 12.07 -2.64 -32.77
C GLN A 317 12.59 -2.43 -31.34
N VAL A 318 13.39 -1.40 -31.12
CA VAL A 318 14.03 -1.10 -29.84
C VAL A 318 13.63 0.29 -29.38
N VAL A 319 13.15 0.38 -28.14
CA VAL A 319 12.70 1.62 -27.53
C VAL A 319 13.40 1.82 -26.19
N SER A 320 13.98 3.00 -25.97
CA SER A 320 14.55 3.42 -24.69
C SER A 320 13.50 4.13 -23.86
N LEU A 321 13.21 3.59 -22.68
CA LEU A 321 12.19 4.13 -21.79
C LEU A 321 12.83 5.04 -20.72
N PRO A 322 12.39 6.30 -20.58
CA PRO A 322 12.91 7.20 -19.56
C PRO A 322 12.38 6.83 -18.17
N ILE A 323 12.93 7.49 -17.15
CA ILE A 323 12.35 7.49 -15.81
C ILE A 323 10.90 8.02 -15.85
N VAL A 324 10.05 7.47 -14.98
CA VAL A 324 8.61 7.80 -14.95
C VAL A 324 8.33 9.30 -14.75
N ASP A 325 9.25 10.01 -14.09
CA ASP A 325 9.19 11.44 -13.78
C ASP A 325 9.19 12.30 -15.05
N GLY A 326 9.87 11.83 -16.10
CA GLY A 326 9.95 12.47 -17.42
C GLY A 326 9.14 11.77 -18.50
N LEU A 327 8.26 10.84 -18.15
CA LEU A 327 7.51 10.05 -19.12
C LEU A 327 6.38 10.87 -19.77
N SER A 328 6.59 11.27 -21.02
CA SER A 328 5.54 11.75 -21.91
C SER A 328 4.76 10.58 -22.54
N GLY A 329 3.53 10.82 -23.01
CA GLY A 329 2.71 9.79 -23.65
C GLY A 329 2.47 8.57 -22.76
N ARG A 330 2.03 8.82 -21.52
CA ARG A 330 1.89 7.79 -20.47
C ARG A 330 1.00 6.63 -20.97
N PRO A 331 1.51 5.39 -21.00
CA PRO A 331 0.71 4.22 -21.39
C PRO A 331 -0.31 3.88 -20.29
N PRO A 332 -1.36 3.10 -20.61
CA PRO A 332 -2.32 2.61 -19.60
C PRO A 332 -1.71 1.54 -18.68
N TYR A 333 -0.50 1.05 -18.99
CA TYR A 333 0.25 0.03 -18.25
C TYR A 333 1.04 0.64 -17.09
N LEU A 334 0.37 1.41 -16.23
CA LEU A 334 0.97 2.04 -15.07
C LEU A 334 0.17 1.69 -13.82
N PRO A 335 0.83 1.40 -12.68
CA PRO A 335 0.14 1.31 -11.41
C PRO A 335 -0.80 2.52 -11.17
N GLN A 336 -1.98 2.33 -10.61
CA GLN A 336 -2.49 1.11 -9.97
C GLN A 336 -3.23 0.14 -10.92
N SER A 337 -3.07 0.24 -12.25
CA SER A 337 -3.70 -0.71 -13.17
C SER A 337 -3.06 -2.11 -13.13
N PHE A 338 -3.86 -3.13 -13.42
CA PHE A 338 -3.45 -4.53 -13.56
C PHE A 338 -4.29 -5.22 -14.66
N PRO A 339 -3.89 -6.41 -15.16
CA PRO A 339 -4.49 -7.00 -16.34
C PRO A 339 -5.97 -7.37 -16.14
N LYS A 340 -6.80 -6.99 -17.11
CA LYS A 340 -8.25 -7.22 -17.09
C LYS A 340 -8.61 -8.71 -17.00
N ASP A 341 -7.83 -9.57 -17.65
CA ASP A 341 -8.04 -11.02 -17.66
C ASP A 341 -7.80 -11.69 -16.30
N LEU A 342 -7.11 -11.02 -15.38
CA LEU A 342 -6.88 -11.52 -14.02
C LEU A 342 -7.78 -10.85 -12.98
N ALA A 343 -8.63 -9.91 -13.40
CA ALA A 343 -9.23 -8.99 -12.45
C ALA A 343 -10.26 -9.63 -11.53
N ASP A 344 -11.14 -10.45 -12.09
CA ASP A 344 -12.17 -11.16 -11.32
C ASP A 344 -11.55 -12.08 -10.27
N ASP A 345 -10.48 -12.79 -10.64
CA ASP A 345 -9.75 -13.67 -9.73
C ASP A 345 -9.03 -12.88 -8.63
N LEU A 346 -8.27 -11.83 -8.99
CA LEU A 346 -7.45 -11.11 -8.01
C LEU A 346 -8.29 -10.28 -7.03
N VAL A 347 -9.35 -9.63 -7.50
CA VAL A 347 -10.27 -8.88 -6.63
C VAL A 347 -10.94 -9.82 -5.62
N HIS A 348 -11.20 -11.07 -6.01
CA HIS A 348 -11.76 -12.08 -5.11
C HIS A 348 -10.73 -12.61 -4.10
N LEU A 349 -9.45 -12.72 -4.49
CA LEU A 349 -8.44 -13.47 -3.73
C LEU A 349 -7.46 -12.61 -2.94
N HIS A 350 -7.29 -11.33 -3.28
CA HIS A 350 -6.26 -10.47 -2.70
C HIS A 350 -6.83 -9.10 -2.28
N GLY A 351 -6.42 -8.62 -1.09
CA GLY A 351 -6.87 -7.32 -0.57
C GLY A 351 -6.29 -6.09 -1.30
N ASP A 352 -5.25 -6.29 -2.11
CA ASP A 352 -4.62 -5.25 -2.95
C ASP A 352 -4.12 -5.85 -4.28
N PRO A 353 -4.99 -6.01 -5.30
CA PRO A 353 -4.62 -6.58 -6.59
C PRO A 353 -3.48 -5.85 -7.32
N PRO A 354 -3.41 -4.51 -7.33
CA PRO A 354 -2.28 -3.78 -7.92
C PRO A 354 -0.94 -4.15 -7.27
N ALA A 355 -0.87 -4.22 -5.93
CA ALA A 355 0.35 -4.60 -5.24
C ALA A 355 0.76 -6.05 -5.55
N TRP A 356 -0.20 -6.97 -5.62
CA TRP A 356 0.06 -8.35 -6.03
C TRP A 356 0.66 -8.41 -7.44
N PHE A 357 0.09 -7.67 -8.39
CA PHE A 357 0.54 -7.66 -9.78
C PHE A 357 1.98 -7.14 -9.92
N ILE A 358 2.30 -6.02 -9.27
CA ILE A 358 3.67 -5.48 -9.26
C ILE A 358 4.64 -6.41 -8.53
N GLY A 359 4.18 -7.08 -7.47
CA GLY A 359 4.92 -8.11 -6.76
C GLY A 359 5.42 -9.24 -7.68
N GLN A 360 4.70 -9.58 -8.75
CA GLN A 360 5.14 -10.59 -9.72
C GLN A 360 6.40 -10.17 -10.48
N PHE A 361 6.50 -8.91 -10.90
CA PHE A 361 7.69 -8.39 -11.59
C PHE A 361 8.87 -8.26 -10.63
N VAL A 362 8.62 -7.76 -9.41
CA VAL A 362 9.66 -7.65 -8.38
C VAL A 362 10.20 -9.04 -8.02
N SER A 363 9.33 -10.04 -7.85
CA SER A 363 9.72 -11.43 -7.59
C SER A 363 10.57 -12.02 -8.72
N TYR A 364 10.20 -11.78 -9.98
CA TYR A 364 10.99 -12.24 -11.12
C TYR A 364 12.36 -11.54 -11.22
N LEU A 365 12.40 -10.23 -10.96
CA LEU A 365 13.65 -9.46 -10.96
C LEU A 365 14.59 -9.96 -9.85
N MET A 366 14.09 -10.10 -8.63
CA MET A 366 14.90 -10.42 -7.45
C MET A 366 15.23 -11.92 -7.29
N ARG A 367 15.18 -12.71 -8.37
CA ARG A 367 15.66 -14.11 -8.33
C ARG A 367 17.13 -14.12 -7.93
N SER A 368 17.46 -14.72 -6.79
CA SER A 368 18.80 -14.72 -6.22
C SER A 368 19.83 -15.31 -7.19
N SER A 369 21.00 -14.66 -7.30
CA SER A 369 22.17 -15.32 -7.88
C SER A 369 22.68 -16.43 -6.94
N PRO A 370 23.45 -17.41 -7.42
CA PRO A 370 24.04 -18.43 -6.55
C PRO A 370 24.89 -17.84 -5.40
N LYS A 371 25.54 -16.70 -5.66
CA LYS A 371 26.34 -15.98 -4.66
C LYS A 371 25.45 -15.37 -3.57
N LEU A 372 24.35 -14.70 -3.95
CA LEU A 372 23.42 -14.14 -2.99
C LEU A 372 22.71 -15.24 -2.20
N GLU A 373 22.29 -16.31 -2.87
CA GLU A 373 21.60 -17.44 -2.23
C GLU A 373 22.47 -18.10 -1.14
N LYS A 374 23.75 -18.32 -1.43
CA LYS A 374 24.71 -18.82 -0.45
C LYS A 374 24.83 -17.87 0.75
N TRP A 375 24.97 -16.57 0.48
CA TRP A 375 25.09 -15.57 1.54
C TRP A 375 23.82 -15.49 2.41
N LEU A 376 22.64 -15.57 1.81
CA LEU A 376 21.35 -15.58 2.53
C LEU A 376 21.24 -16.82 3.42
N GLY A 377 21.61 -18.01 2.93
CA GLY A 377 21.62 -19.23 3.74
C GLY A 377 22.59 -19.16 4.93
N GLU A 378 23.78 -18.59 4.72
CA GLU A 378 24.73 -18.33 5.81
C GLU A 378 24.16 -17.33 6.83
N ALA A 379 23.52 -16.24 6.37
CA ALA A 379 22.89 -15.26 7.24
C ALA A 379 21.72 -15.86 8.05
N GLU A 380 20.88 -16.68 7.42
CA GLU A 380 19.79 -17.40 8.07
C GLU A 380 20.29 -18.35 9.16
N SER A 381 21.43 -19.03 8.96
CA SER A 381 22.02 -19.87 10.01
C SER A 381 22.52 -19.08 11.23
N ARG A 382 22.89 -17.81 11.04
CA ARG A 382 23.43 -16.93 12.10
C ARG A 382 22.34 -16.15 12.82
N ILE A 383 21.27 -15.82 12.11
CA ILE A 383 20.15 -15.02 12.62
C ILE A 383 18.98 -15.95 12.90
N ARG A 384 18.56 -16.04 14.16
CA ARG A 384 17.42 -16.88 14.58
C ARG A 384 16.09 -16.24 14.19
N PHE A 385 15.76 -16.20 12.91
CA PHE A 385 14.54 -15.58 12.36
C PHE A 385 13.22 -16.16 12.93
N GLY A 386 13.26 -17.33 13.59
CA GLY A 386 12.09 -17.96 14.24
C GLY A 386 12.05 -17.91 15.77
N GLU A 387 13.08 -17.41 16.46
CA GLU A 387 13.15 -17.42 17.94
C GLU A 387 12.93 -16.05 18.59
N GLY A 388 12.63 -15.03 17.77
CA GLY A 388 12.23 -13.71 18.26
C GLY A 388 10.82 -13.73 18.85
N LYS A 389 10.67 -13.41 20.14
CA LYS A 389 9.35 -13.09 20.72
C LYS A 389 8.73 -11.94 19.91
N ARG A 390 7.70 -12.26 19.12
CA ARG A 390 6.93 -11.36 18.21
C ARG A 390 7.47 -11.16 16.79
N SER A 391 7.84 -12.22 16.09
CA SER A 391 8.11 -12.15 14.64
C SER A 391 6.98 -12.79 13.84
N VAL A 392 5.82 -12.12 13.78
CA VAL A 392 4.87 -12.33 12.68
C VAL A 392 5.32 -11.42 11.54
N LEU A 393 5.41 -11.97 10.32
CA LEU A 393 5.51 -11.24 9.04
C LEU A 393 6.90 -10.94 8.43
N ILE A 394 7.93 -11.79 8.57
CA ILE A 394 9.07 -11.79 7.63
C ILE A 394 9.57 -13.22 7.38
N VAL A 395 8.71 -14.13 6.90
CA VAL A 395 9.14 -15.48 6.48
C VAL A 395 8.59 -15.87 5.10
N VAL A 396 7.62 -15.11 4.56
CA VAL A 396 6.94 -15.47 3.31
C VAL A 396 7.78 -15.17 2.05
N ILE A 397 8.66 -14.16 2.07
CA ILE A 397 9.44 -13.78 0.88
C ILE A 397 10.61 -14.74 0.61
N ALA A 398 11.25 -15.30 1.65
CA ALA A 398 12.39 -16.22 1.47
C ALA A 398 11.97 -17.63 1.04
N LYS A 399 10.78 -18.10 1.45
CA LYS A 399 10.33 -19.47 1.19
C LYS A 399 9.65 -19.66 -0.17
N ALA A 400 9.22 -18.57 -0.81
CA ALA A 400 8.65 -18.60 -2.17
C ALA A 400 9.73 -18.63 -3.27
N ALA A 401 10.97 -18.21 -2.97
CA ALA A 401 12.08 -18.22 -3.92
C ALA A 401 12.83 -19.57 -4.00
N THR A 402 12.59 -20.49 -3.05
CA THR A 402 13.40 -21.72 -2.88
C THR A 402 12.66 -23.03 -3.15
N ARG A 403 11.38 -23.00 -3.55
CA ARG A 403 10.67 -24.21 -3.99
C ARG A 403 10.69 -24.32 -5.51
N LYS A 404 11.51 -25.28 -5.99
CA LYS A 404 11.54 -25.78 -7.37
C LYS A 404 10.17 -26.24 -7.83
#